data_AF-A0AAV5P909-F1
#
_entry.id   AF-A0AAV5P909-F1
#
_cell.length_a   1.000
_cell.length_b   1.000
_cell.length_c   1.000
_cell.angle_alpha   90.00
_cell.angle_beta   90.00
_cell.angle_gamma   90.00
#
_symmetry.space_group_name_H-M   'P 1'
#
loop_
_entity.id
_entity.type
_entity.pdbx_description
1 polymer ?
#
loop_
_entity_poly.entity_id
_entity_poly.type
_entity_poly.pdbx_seq_one_letter_code
_entity_poly.pdbx_strand_id
1 'polypeptide(L)'
;MTATTPRSAERRALEKAAHRRGVRAVAWYFIGGTWYVGVWFWLIALAIGALVLWIMLRNDDVSIEGVGGVAGSAKFFLFVMGILLPLMTIALHVAAGGTRRSYTHGLWIGAAVSGLTFGIATALVRWAEWALFRQAGWPTEQDLTQLYADGSEVGLMILVEGTFCVVYYLAGMVVAAGFYGFGFLRGVLLVVASLATVVVSEVFLRSGFFGHALSRVVGLDGTPVWLAVLGGLAGVVLAALLLRVVLRGVAIRPVEFAGTASA
;
A
#
# COMPACT_ATOMS: atom_id res chain seq x y z
N MET A 1 -19.47 45.25 -22.92
CA MET A 1 -18.63 44.49 -21.98
C MET A 1 -19.43 43.28 -21.45
N THR A 2 -19.49 42.14 -22.14
CA THR A 2 -20.26 40.95 -21.69
C THR A 2 -19.96 39.67 -22.50
N ALA A 3 -18.73 39.47 -23.00
CA ALA A 3 -18.40 38.33 -23.88
C ALA A 3 -17.34 37.34 -23.32
N THR A 4 -16.82 37.56 -22.11
CA THR A 4 -15.69 36.79 -21.56
C THR A 4 -16.09 35.67 -20.60
N THR A 5 -17.28 35.75 -20.00
CA THR A 5 -17.82 34.77 -19.04
C THR A 5 -18.00 33.35 -19.62
N PRO A 6 -18.57 33.15 -20.83
CA PRO A 6 -18.81 31.79 -21.35
C PRO A 6 -17.50 31.05 -21.65
N ARG A 7 -16.50 31.72 -22.22
CA ARG A 7 -15.18 31.13 -22.53
C ARG A 7 -14.41 30.70 -21.28
N SER A 8 -14.52 31.45 -20.18
CA SER A 8 -13.84 31.10 -18.93
C SER A 8 -14.49 29.90 -18.23
N ALA A 9 -15.83 29.78 -18.30
CA ALA A 9 -16.57 28.64 -17.77
C ALA A 9 -16.29 27.37 -18.58
N GLU A 10 -16.28 27.48 -19.91
CA GLU A 10 -15.95 26.39 -20.84
C GLU A 10 -14.52 25.87 -20.63
N ARG A 11 -13.55 26.79 -20.51
CA ARG A 11 -12.15 26.43 -20.21
C ARG A 11 -12.02 25.67 -18.88
N ARG A 12 -12.67 26.15 -17.81
CA ARG A 12 -12.68 25.46 -16.51
C ARG A 12 -13.32 24.07 -16.59
N ALA A 13 -14.38 23.92 -17.39
CA ALA A 13 -15.02 22.63 -17.61
C ALA A 13 -14.09 21.66 -18.34
N LEU A 14 -13.38 22.12 -19.37
CA LEU A 14 -12.38 21.33 -20.11
C LEU A 14 -11.21 20.92 -19.21
N GLU A 15 -10.67 21.84 -18.41
CA GLU A 15 -9.59 21.56 -17.45
C GLU A 15 -10.02 20.52 -16.40
N LYS A 16 -11.24 20.65 -15.86
CA LYS A 16 -11.81 19.69 -14.90
C LYS A 16 -12.03 18.31 -15.53
N ALA A 17 -12.50 18.26 -16.78
CA ALA A 17 -12.68 17.02 -17.52
C ALA A 17 -11.33 16.32 -17.81
N ALA A 18 -10.33 17.07 -18.26
CA ALA A 18 -8.98 16.56 -18.49
C ALA A 18 -8.34 16.04 -17.20
N HIS A 19 -8.45 16.79 -16.09
CA HIS A 19 -7.98 16.35 -14.77
C HIS A 19 -8.67 15.05 -14.33
N ARG A 20 -10.00 14.95 -14.45
CA ARG A 20 -10.75 13.73 -14.11
C ARG A 20 -10.33 12.53 -14.94
N ARG A 21 -10.10 12.71 -16.25
CA ARG A 21 -9.60 11.64 -17.12
C ARG A 21 -8.21 11.18 -16.69
N GLY A 22 -7.29 12.11 -16.39
CA GLY A 22 -5.95 11.78 -15.90
C GLY A 22 -5.98 11.03 -14.56
N VAL A 23 -6.77 11.51 -13.59
CA VAL A 23 -6.95 10.82 -12.29
C VAL A 23 -7.49 9.40 -12.50
N ARG A 24 -8.54 9.27 -13.33
CA ARG A 24 -9.19 7.99 -13.59
C ARG A 24 -8.23 7.01 -14.27
N ALA A 25 -7.47 7.46 -15.27
CA ALA A 25 -6.50 6.63 -15.98
C ALA A 25 -5.42 6.09 -15.04
N VAL A 26 -4.82 6.95 -14.21
CA VAL A 26 -3.81 6.54 -13.22
C VAL A 26 -4.41 5.60 -12.18
N ALA A 27 -5.57 5.93 -11.61
CA ALA A 27 -6.22 5.09 -10.61
C ALA A 27 -6.53 3.69 -11.17
N TRP A 28 -7.10 3.60 -12.37
CA TRP A 28 -7.40 2.31 -13.01
C TRP A 28 -6.15 1.51 -13.34
N TYR A 29 -5.09 2.17 -13.82
CA TYR A 29 -3.84 1.46 -14.10
C TYR A 29 -3.22 0.89 -12.81
N PHE A 30 -3.25 1.66 -11.72
CA PHE A 30 -2.74 1.19 -10.43
C PHE A 30 -3.60 0.06 -9.87
N ILE A 31 -4.92 0.21 -9.85
CA ILE A 31 -5.83 -0.85 -9.37
C ILE A 31 -5.71 -2.10 -10.23
N GLY A 32 -5.86 -1.95 -11.55
CA GLY A 32 -5.83 -3.05 -12.51
C GLY A 32 -4.46 -3.72 -12.58
N GLY A 33 -3.37 -2.95 -12.64
CA GLY A 33 -2.01 -3.49 -12.67
C GLY A 33 -1.63 -4.20 -11.38
N THR A 34 -2.04 -3.66 -10.22
CA THR A 34 -1.83 -4.33 -8.92
C THR A 34 -2.60 -5.63 -8.84
N TRP A 35 -3.87 -5.65 -9.25
CA TRP A 35 -4.68 -6.87 -9.20
C TRP A 35 -4.31 -7.90 -10.26
N TYR A 36 -3.85 -7.47 -11.44
CA TYR A 36 -3.37 -8.39 -12.47
C TYR A 36 -2.20 -9.24 -11.96
N VAL A 37 -1.19 -8.61 -11.36
CA VAL A 37 -0.09 -9.33 -10.70
C VAL A 37 -0.56 -9.95 -9.38
N GLY A 38 -1.49 -9.28 -8.70
CA GLY A 38 -2.06 -9.64 -7.41
C GLY A 38 -2.74 -11.00 -7.38
N VAL A 39 -3.47 -11.36 -8.44
CA VAL A 39 -4.09 -12.69 -8.56
C VAL A 39 -3.02 -13.78 -8.49
N TRP A 40 -1.90 -13.61 -9.21
CA TRP A 40 -0.79 -14.56 -9.15
C TRP A 40 -0.11 -14.58 -7.79
N PHE A 41 0.07 -13.41 -7.18
CA PHE A 41 0.55 -13.32 -5.80
C PHE A 41 -0.33 -14.15 -4.85
N TRP A 42 -1.65 -14.01 -4.91
CA TRP A 42 -2.57 -14.76 -4.05
C TRP A 42 -2.55 -16.26 -4.34
N LEU A 43 -2.53 -16.67 -5.61
CA LEU A 43 -2.42 -18.08 -5.98
C LEU A 43 -1.15 -18.72 -5.41
N ILE A 44 0.00 -18.04 -5.54
CA ILE A 44 1.28 -18.51 -5.03
C ILE A 44 1.27 -18.50 -3.49
N ALA A 45 0.77 -17.43 -2.87
CA ALA A 45 0.67 -17.32 -1.42
C ALA A 45 -0.19 -18.45 -0.82
N LEU A 46 -1.36 -18.72 -1.39
CA LEU A 46 -2.22 -19.81 -0.93
C LEU A 46 -1.57 -21.19 -1.14
N ALA A 47 -0.89 -21.40 -2.28
CA ALA A 47 -0.16 -22.64 -2.54
C ALA A 47 0.99 -22.86 -1.54
N ILE A 48 1.76 -21.81 -1.23
CA ILE A 48 2.83 -21.86 -0.22
C ILE A 48 2.24 -22.09 1.17
N GLY A 49 1.16 -21.39 1.54
CA GLY A 49 0.49 -21.60 2.82
C GLY A 49 -0.02 -23.03 3.00
N ALA A 50 -0.63 -23.61 1.96
CA ALA A 50 -1.05 -25.01 1.96
C ALA A 50 0.13 -25.99 2.07
N LEU A 51 1.25 -25.70 1.39
CA LEU A 51 2.48 -26.49 1.48
C LEU A 51 3.07 -26.44 2.91
N VAL A 52 3.14 -25.25 3.51
CA VAL A 52 3.62 -25.08 4.90
C VAL A 52 2.73 -25.87 5.85
N LEU A 53 1.41 -25.74 5.74
CA LEU A 53 0.46 -26.51 6.55
C LEU A 53 0.65 -28.03 6.36
N TRP A 54 0.85 -28.49 5.13
CA TRP A 54 1.10 -29.90 4.84
C TRP A 54 2.39 -30.42 5.50
N ILE A 55 3.47 -29.63 5.47
CA ILE A 55 4.73 -29.97 6.16
C ILE A 55 4.52 -30.04 7.68
N MET A 56 3.82 -29.05 8.26
CA MET A 56 3.52 -29.00 9.69
C MET A 56 2.72 -30.22 10.16
N LEU A 57 1.69 -30.59 9.38
CA LEU A 57 0.90 -31.80 9.64
C LEU A 57 1.74 -33.08 9.59
N ARG A 58 2.83 -33.10 8.83
CA ARG A 58 3.72 -34.25 8.75
C ARG A 58 4.69 -34.36 9.93
N ASN A 59 4.95 -33.23 10.59
CA ASN A 59 5.91 -33.11 11.69
C ASN A 59 5.23 -32.97 13.06
N ASP A 60 3.89 -33.06 13.13
CA ASP A 60 3.08 -32.85 14.35
C ASP A 60 3.35 -31.50 15.06
N ASP A 61 3.71 -30.47 14.29
CA ASP A 61 4.07 -29.12 14.77
C ASP A 61 3.20 -28.05 14.09
N VAL A 62 1.88 -28.19 14.24
CA VAL A 62 0.90 -27.31 13.60
C VAL A 62 0.76 -26.01 14.40
N SER A 63 1.18 -24.90 13.79
CA SER A 63 1.03 -23.55 14.35
C SER A 63 0.34 -22.61 13.35
N ILE A 64 -0.57 -21.80 13.86
CA ILE A 64 -1.31 -20.82 13.05
C ILE A 64 -0.39 -19.69 12.55
N GLU A 65 0.70 -19.41 13.26
CA GLU A 65 1.62 -18.34 12.87
C GLU A 65 2.44 -18.68 11.62
N GLY A 66 2.91 -19.93 11.51
CA GLY A 66 3.75 -20.31 10.38
C GLY A 66 2.97 -20.32 9.06
N VAL A 67 1.67 -20.61 9.09
CA VAL A 67 0.78 -20.49 7.92
C VAL A 67 0.37 -19.03 7.70
N GLY A 68 0.01 -18.31 8.77
CA GLY A 68 -0.46 -16.93 8.73
C GLY A 68 0.58 -15.91 8.26
N GLY A 69 1.87 -16.23 8.38
CA GLY A 69 2.98 -15.41 7.85
C GLY A 69 2.88 -15.18 6.34
N VAL A 70 2.31 -16.13 5.60
CA VAL A 70 2.14 -16.03 4.14
C VAL A 70 1.08 -14.99 3.78
N ALA A 71 -0.05 -14.97 4.50
CA ALA A 71 -1.08 -13.94 4.33
C ALA A 71 -0.56 -12.53 4.69
N GLY A 72 0.29 -12.44 5.73
CA GLY A 72 0.93 -11.19 6.16
C GLY A 72 1.88 -10.57 5.13
N SER A 73 2.25 -11.30 4.06
CA SER A 73 3.18 -10.82 3.02
C SER A 73 2.56 -9.78 2.06
N ALA A 74 1.22 -9.65 2.03
CA ALA A 74 0.49 -8.78 1.10
C ALA A 74 0.93 -7.30 1.16
N LYS A 75 1.23 -6.78 2.34
CA LYS A 75 1.71 -5.40 2.51
C LYS A 75 3.08 -5.16 1.88
N PHE A 76 3.98 -6.16 1.93
CA PHE A 76 5.29 -6.06 1.28
C PHE A 76 5.16 -6.16 -0.24
N PHE A 77 4.27 -7.03 -0.73
CA PHE A 77 3.92 -7.05 -2.15
C PHE A 77 3.44 -5.67 -2.63
N LEU A 78 2.53 -5.03 -1.90
CA LEU A 78 2.05 -3.68 -2.25
C LEU A 78 3.13 -2.61 -2.15
N PHE A 79 4.07 -2.71 -1.21
CA PHE A 79 5.24 -1.83 -1.17
C PHE A 79 6.06 -1.93 -2.46
N VAL A 80 6.33 -3.15 -2.93
CA VAL A 80 7.05 -3.38 -4.19
C VAL A 80 6.26 -2.86 -5.39
N MET A 81 4.95 -3.13 -5.46
CA MET A 81 4.08 -2.56 -6.51
C MET A 81 4.04 -1.03 -6.46
N GLY A 82 4.11 -0.46 -5.25
CA GLY A 82 4.30 0.95 -4.95
C GLY A 82 5.56 1.54 -5.57
N ILE A 83 6.61 0.75 -5.68
CA ILE A 83 7.84 1.19 -6.33
C ILE A 83 7.74 1.05 -7.85
N LEU A 84 7.32 -0.12 -8.34
CA LEU A 84 7.36 -0.46 -9.76
C LEU A 84 6.41 0.39 -10.60
N LEU A 85 5.15 0.51 -10.19
CA LEU A 85 4.13 1.13 -11.02
C LEU A 85 4.40 2.63 -11.27
N PRO A 86 4.75 3.46 -10.26
CA PRO A 86 5.06 4.85 -10.53
C PRO A 86 6.25 5.07 -11.46
N LEU A 87 7.28 4.22 -11.37
CA LEU A 87 8.44 4.29 -12.27
C LEU A 87 8.04 4.05 -13.73
N MET A 88 7.08 3.16 -13.98
CA MET A 88 6.56 2.87 -15.31
C MET A 88 5.62 3.97 -15.83
N THR A 89 4.82 4.58 -14.95
CA THR A 89 3.72 5.46 -15.39
C THR A 89 4.01 6.95 -15.36
N ILE A 90 4.98 7.42 -14.57
CA ILE A 90 5.17 8.87 -14.36
C ILE A 90 5.50 9.62 -15.66
N ALA A 91 6.36 9.03 -16.50
CA ALA A 91 6.76 9.60 -17.79
C ALA A 91 5.61 9.53 -18.81
N LEU A 92 4.92 8.39 -18.89
CA LEU A 92 3.77 8.18 -19.78
C LEU A 92 2.62 9.14 -19.47
N HIS A 93 2.34 9.35 -18.19
CA HIS A 93 1.28 10.26 -17.75
C HIS A 93 1.56 11.71 -18.18
N VAL A 94 2.82 12.16 -18.07
CA VAL A 94 3.20 13.50 -18.53
C VAL A 94 3.23 13.60 -20.05
N ALA A 95 3.71 12.58 -20.74
CA ALA A 95 3.68 12.52 -22.21
C ALA A 95 2.23 12.59 -22.76
N ALA A 96 1.26 12.01 -22.04
CA ALA A 96 -0.16 12.11 -22.37
C ALA A 96 -0.82 13.47 -21.99
N GLY A 97 -0.03 14.47 -21.60
CA GLY A 97 -0.53 15.79 -21.19
C GLY A 97 -1.09 15.84 -19.77
N GLY A 98 -0.82 14.82 -18.95
CA GLY A 98 -1.26 14.74 -17.56
C GLY A 98 -0.52 15.71 -16.64
N THR A 99 -1.21 16.18 -15.61
CA THR A 99 -0.63 17.09 -14.60
C THR A 99 -0.16 16.31 -13.36
N ARG A 100 0.83 16.86 -12.63
CA ARG A 100 1.26 16.32 -11.33
C ARG A 100 0.11 16.14 -10.36
N ARG A 101 -0.82 17.11 -10.31
CA ARG A 101 -2.00 17.05 -9.43
C ARG A 101 -2.92 15.88 -9.78
N SER A 102 -3.20 15.67 -11.07
CA SER A 102 -4.01 14.53 -11.53
C SER A 102 -3.31 13.20 -11.24
N TYR A 103 -1.98 13.16 -11.34
CA TYR A 103 -1.18 11.98 -11.00
C TYR A 103 -1.27 11.64 -9.50
N THR A 104 -0.93 12.60 -8.62
CA THR A 104 -0.98 12.40 -7.16
C THR A 104 -2.37 11.96 -6.68
N HIS A 105 -3.45 12.57 -7.20
CA HIS A 105 -4.81 12.17 -6.85
C HIS A 105 -5.12 10.74 -7.33
N GLY A 106 -4.67 10.37 -8.53
CA GLY A 106 -4.82 9.01 -9.05
C GLY A 106 -4.07 7.98 -8.21
N LEU A 107 -2.84 8.30 -7.79
CA LEU A 107 -2.04 7.47 -6.89
C LEU A 107 -2.72 7.26 -5.54
N TRP A 108 -3.28 8.32 -4.94
CA TRP A 108 -4.01 8.21 -3.67
C TRP A 108 -5.23 7.30 -3.78
N ILE A 109 -6.01 7.43 -4.85
CA ILE A 109 -7.16 6.55 -5.10
C ILE A 109 -6.68 5.11 -5.34
N GLY A 110 -5.64 4.93 -6.16
CA GLY A 110 -5.05 3.63 -6.46
C GLY A 110 -4.54 2.93 -5.20
N ALA A 111 -3.81 3.65 -4.34
CA ALA A 111 -3.30 3.15 -3.07
C ALA A 111 -4.44 2.82 -2.09
N ALA A 112 -5.44 3.70 -1.96
CA ALA A 112 -6.58 3.47 -1.07
C ALA A 112 -7.39 2.24 -1.52
N VAL A 113 -7.80 2.17 -2.79
CA VAL A 113 -8.64 1.07 -3.29
C VAL A 113 -7.85 -0.24 -3.29
N SER A 114 -6.64 -0.28 -3.85
CA SER A 114 -5.85 -1.50 -3.91
C SER A 114 -5.42 -1.94 -2.51
N GLY A 115 -4.97 -1.00 -1.66
CA GLY A 115 -4.58 -1.29 -0.30
C GLY A 115 -5.73 -1.83 0.55
N LEU A 116 -6.92 -1.23 0.47
CA LEU A 116 -8.09 -1.73 1.18
C LEU A 116 -8.55 -3.09 0.65
N THR A 117 -8.60 -3.28 -0.67
CA THR A 117 -9.04 -4.57 -1.25
C THR A 117 -8.06 -5.71 -0.94
N PHE A 118 -6.76 -5.45 -0.92
CA PHE A 118 -5.77 -6.41 -0.44
C PHE A 118 -5.85 -6.64 1.07
N GLY A 119 -6.04 -5.60 1.86
CA GLY A 119 -6.23 -5.75 3.32
C GLY A 119 -7.46 -6.58 3.66
N ILE A 120 -8.56 -6.39 2.93
CA ILE A 120 -9.76 -7.23 3.03
C ILE A 120 -9.42 -8.68 2.66
N ALA A 121 -8.74 -8.91 1.53
CA ALA A 121 -8.34 -10.25 1.12
C ALA A 121 -7.45 -10.94 2.18
N THR A 122 -6.46 -10.23 2.72
CA THR A 122 -5.61 -10.71 3.83
C THR A 122 -6.43 -11.06 5.05
N ALA A 123 -7.34 -10.19 5.47
CA ALA A 123 -8.20 -10.44 6.62
C ALA A 123 -9.11 -11.66 6.41
N LEU A 124 -9.65 -11.83 5.20
CA LEU A 124 -10.46 -13.01 4.85
C LEU A 124 -9.65 -14.30 4.87
N VAL A 125 -8.40 -14.28 4.38
CA VAL A 125 -7.50 -15.44 4.44
C VAL A 125 -7.18 -15.81 5.89
N ARG A 126 -6.81 -14.83 6.72
CA ARG A 126 -6.53 -15.05 8.15
C ARG A 126 -7.76 -15.52 8.92
N TRP A 127 -8.95 -15.00 8.58
CA TRP A 127 -10.20 -15.48 9.14
C TRP A 127 -10.49 -16.93 8.74
N ALA A 128 -10.32 -17.29 7.47
CA ALA A 128 -10.52 -18.64 6.98
C ALA A 128 -9.55 -19.64 7.62
N GLU A 129 -8.30 -19.22 7.81
CA GLU A 129 -7.29 -19.96 8.56
C GLU A 129 -7.71 -20.19 10.01
N TRP A 130 -8.09 -19.14 10.74
CA TRP A 130 -8.57 -19.26 12.12
C TRP A 130 -9.83 -20.15 12.24
N ALA A 131 -10.74 -20.09 11.26
CA ALA A 131 -11.90 -20.97 11.20
C ALA A 131 -11.51 -22.44 10.96
N LEU A 132 -10.57 -22.70 10.04
CA LEU A 132 -10.05 -24.03 9.76
C LEU A 132 -9.38 -24.65 10.99
N PHE A 133 -8.48 -23.90 11.65
CA PHE A 133 -7.78 -24.36 12.84
C PHE A 133 -8.75 -24.69 13.98
N ARG A 134 -9.77 -23.84 14.20
CA ARG A 134 -10.80 -24.14 15.20
C ARG A 134 -11.61 -25.40 14.87
N GLN A 135 -11.99 -25.58 13.61
CA GLN A 135 -12.74 -26.77 13.19
C GLN A 135 -11.92 -28.06 13.31
N ALA A 136 -10.62 -27.99 13.05
CA ALA A 136 -9.71 -29.11 13.16
C ALA A 136 -9.25 -29.41 14.60
N GLY A 137 -9.59 -28.56 15.56
CA GLY A 137 -9.14 -28.67 16.96
C GLY A 137 -7.65 -28.37 17.15
N TRP A 138 -7.04 -27.62 16.23
CA TRP A 138 -5.65 -27.19 16.31
C TRP A 138 -5.49 -25.91 17.15
N PRO A 139 -4.30 -25.63 17.70
CA PRO A 139 -4.05 -24.41 18.46
C PRO A 139 -4.31 -23.14 17.64
N THR A 140 -5.12 -22.23 18.17
CA THR A 140 -5.44 -20.94 17.52
C THR A 140 -4.74 -19.74 18.16
N GLU A 141 -3.94 -19.97 19.19
CA GLU A 141 -3.19 -18.94 19.89
C GLU A 141 -2.08 -18.39 18.99
N GLN A 142 -1.95 -17.06 18.95
CA GLN A 142 -0.86 -16.36 18.27
C GLN A 142 0.18 -15.93 19.31
N ASP A 143 1.43 -16.32 19.15
CA ASP A 143 2.57 -15.89 19.97
C ASP A 143 2.87 -14.39 19.78
N LEU A 144 2.64 -13.87 18.56
CA LEU A 144 2.78 -12.46 18.22
C LEU A 144 1.50 -11.71 18.56
N THR A 145 1.51 -11.04 19.72
CA THR A 145 0.41 -10.14 20.13
C THR A 145 0.09 -9.12 19.03
N GLN A 146 -1.13 -9.19 18.49
CA GLN A 146 -1.69 -8.21 17.55
C GLN A 146 -2.64 -7.25 18.28
N LEU A 147 -3.18 -6.26 17.55
CA LEU A 147 -4.23 -5.39 18.08
C LEU A 147 -5.55 -6.14 18.33
N TYR A 148 -5.78 -7.19 17.54
CA TYR A 148 -6.92 -8.08 17.65
C TYR A 148 -6.50 -9.38 18.35
N ALA A 149 -7.42 -9.99 19.09
CA ALA A 149 -7.13 -11.20 19.85
C ALA A 149 -7.11 -12.46 18.98
N ASP A 150 -8.09 -12.58 18.08
CA ASP A 150 -8.25 -13.75 17.22
C ASP A 150 -9.04 -13.41 15.94
N GLY A 151 -9.38 -14.43 15.14
CA GLY A 151 -10.15 -14.25 13.91
C GLY A 151 -11.62 -13.87 14.11
N SER A 152 -12.16 -13.82 15.34
CA SER A 152 -13.54 -13.36 15.57
C SER A 152 -13.69 -11.84 15.32
N GLU A 153 -12.61 -11.08 15.44
CA GLU A 153 -12.58 -9.62 15.30
C GLU A 153 -12.30 -9.17 13.85
N VAL A 154 -12.99 -9.78 12.88
CA VAL A 154 -12.75 -9.56 11.44
C VAL A 154 -12.79 -8.08 11.04
N GLY A 155 -13.66 -7.28 11.64
CA GLY A 155 -13.75 -5.84 11.37
C GLY A 155 -12.47 -5.08 11.74
N LEU A 156 -11.87 -5.41 12.90
CA LEU A 156 -10.61 -4.82 13.34
C LEU A 156 -9.44 -5.33 12.50
N MET A 157 -9.46 -6.61 12.12
CA MET A 157 -8.47 -7.18 11.22
C MET A 157 -8.47 -6.50 9.84
N ILE A 158 -9.65 -6.29 9.24
CA ILE A 158 -9.78 -5.54 7.97
C ILE A 158 -9.21 -4.13 8.10
N LEU A 159 -9.50 -3.45 9.21
CA LEU A 159 -9.00 -2.10 9.47
C LEU A 159 -7.47 -2.07 9.59
N VAL A 160 -6.90 -2.99 10.37
CA VAL A 160 -5.45 -3.10 10.59
C VAL A 160 -4.72 -3.46 9.30
N GLU A 161 -5.13 -4.54 8.63
CA GLU A 161 -4.49 -5.04 7.41
C GLU A 161 -4.69 -4.07 6.24
N GLY A 162 -5.88 -3.46 6.12
CA GLY A 162 -6.16 -2.40 5.16
C GLY A 162 -5.28 -1.17 5.38
N THR A 163 -5.11 -0.74 6.64
CA THR A 163 -4.23 0.39 6.98
C THR A 163 -2.79 0.06 6.60
N PHE A 164 -2.26 -1.11 6.96
CA PHE A 164 -0.91 -1.51 6.56
C PHE A 164 -0.73 -1.54 5.05
N CYS A 165 -1.64 -2.19 4.34
CA CYS A 165 -1.59 -2.29 2.89
C CYS A 165 -1.54 -0.90 2.23
N VAL A 166 -2.36 0.05 2.68
CA VAL A 166 -2.35 1.43 2.16
C VAL A 166 -1.04 2.15 2.48
N VAL A 167 -0.55 2.09 3.72
CA VAL A 167 0.68 2.78 4.14
C VAL A 167 1.90 2.25 3.39
N TYR A 168 2.04 0.93 3.31
CA TYR A 168 3.14 0.29 2.59
C TYR A 168 3.10 0.66 1.10
N TYR A 169 1.92 0.67 0.49
CA TYR A 169 1.80 1.05 -0.92
C TYR A 169 2.24 2.51 -1.14
N LEU A 170 1.74 3.44 -0.31
CA LEU A 170 2.12 4.85 -0.38
C LEU A 170 3.63 5.06 -0.12
N ALA A 171 4.21 4.33 0.83
CA ALA A 171 5.64 4.38 1.12
C ALA A 171 6.47 3.93 -0.08
N GLY A 172 6.07 2.84 -0.75
CA GLY A 172 6.70 2.41 -2.00
C GLY A 172 6.65 3.49 -3.10
N MET A 173 5.51 4.18 -3.22
CA MET A 173 5.36 5.28 -4.19
C MET A 173 6.28 6.46 -3.88
N VAL A 174 6.51 6.78 -2.60
CA VAL A 174 7.47 7.80 -2.17
C VAL A 174 8.89 7.41 -2.59
N VAL A 175 9.27 6.14 -2.38
CA VAL A 175 10.58 5.62 -2.78
C VAL A 175 10.78 5.77 -4.30
N ALA A 176 9.82 5.33 -5.11
CA ALA A 176 9.88 5.48 -6.56
C ALA A 176 10.03 6.93 -7.00
N ALA A 177 9.18 7.83 -6.48
CA ALA A 177 9.24 9.25 -6.80
C ALA A 177 10.57 9.89 -6.35
N GLY A 178 11.11 9.41 -5.23
CA GLY A 178 12.39 9.83 -4.67
C GLY A 178 13.56 9.54 -5.61
N PHE A 179 13.72 8.29 -6.00
CA PHE A 179 14.79 7.87 -6.92
C PHE A 179 14.61 8.45 -8.33
N TYR A 180 13.37 8.53 -8.82
CA TYR A 180 13.09 9.10 -10.14
C TYR A 180 13.44 10.59 -10.21
N GLY A 181 13.07 11.38 -9.19
CA GLY A 181 13.17 12.84 -9.26
C GLY A 181 14.44 13.45 -8.66
N PHE A 182 15.08 12.78 -7.69
CA PHE A 182 16.10 13.42 -6.84
C PHE A 182 17.46 12.70 -6.84
N GLY A 183 17.61 11.61 -7.60
CA GLY A 183 18.84 10.83 -7.67
C GLY A 183 19.09 9.98 -6.43
N PHE A 184 20.26 9.32 -6.39
CA PHE A 184 20.54 8.25 -5.42
C PHE A 184 20.52 8.71 -3.95
N LEU A 185 21.31 9.72 -3.59
CA LEU A 185 21.46 10.14 -2.19
C LEU A 185 20.15 10.60 -1.55
N ARG A 186 19.39 11.45 -2.26
CA ARG A 186 18.08 11.92 -1.79
C ARG A 186 17.03 10.81 -1.85
N GLY A 187 17.14 9.90 -2.81
CA GLY A 187 16.33 8.67 -2.87
C GLY A 187 16.50 7.83 -1.60
N VAL A 188 17.73 7.60 -1.16
CA VAL A 188 18.03 6.87 0.09
C VAL A 188 17.43 7.57 1.31
N LEU A 189 17.57 8.89 1.43
CA LEU A 189 16.94 9.65 2.52
C LEU A 189 15.40 9.52 2.50
N LEU A 190 14.80 9.51 1.31
CA LEU A 190 13.36 9.33 1.15
C LEU A 190 12.90 7.90 1.42
N VAL A 191 13.76 6.89 1.24
CA VAL A 191 13.51 5.53 1.74
C VAL A 191 13.37 5.58 3.26
N VAL A 192 14.34 6.16 3.97
CA VAL A 192 14.28 6.28 5.43
C VAL A 192 13.02 7.03 5.88
N ALA A 193 12.70 8.16 5.24
CA ALA A 193 11.50 8.93 5.55
C ALA A 193 10.20 8.15 5.26
N SER A 194 10.16 7.37 4.17
CA SER A 194 9.00 6.53 3.85
C SER A 194 8.82 5.39 4.86
N LEU A 195 9.91 4.74 5.25
CA LEU A 195 9.89 3.67 6.26
C LEU A 195 9.51 4.21 7.64
N ALA A 196 9.85 5.46 7.98
CA ALA A 196 9.37 6.08 9.21
C ALA A 196 7.84 6.13 9.27
N THR A 197 7.14 6.38 8.16
CA THR A 197 5.67 6.37 8.13
C THR A 197 5.08 4.96 8.33
N VAL A 198 5.78 3.94 7.84
CA VAL A 198 5.46 2.53 8.08
C VAL A 198 5.64 2.19 9.55
N VAL A 199 6.79 2.57 10.14
CA VAL A 199 7.10 2.35 11.56
C VAL A 199 6.06 2.98 12.47
N VAL A 200 5.61 4.22 12.19
CA VAL A 200 4.51 4.85 12.94
C VAL A 200 3.27 3.94 12.94
N SER A 201 2.90 3.40 11.79
CA SER A 201 1.72 2.52 11.69
C SER A 201 1.92 1.21 12.44
N GLU A 202 3.08 0.58 12.31
CA GLU A 202 3.42 -0.68 12.99
C GLU A 202 3.42 -0.51 14.52
N VAL A 203 4.03 0.56 15.04
CA VAL A 203 4.11 0.86 16.47
C VAL A 203 2.72 1.07 17.06
N PHE A 204 1.90 1.92 16.44
CA PHE A 204 0.58 2.26 16.99
C PHE A 204 -0.41 1.11 16.88
N LEU A 205 -0.44 0.43 15.73
CA LEU A 205 -1.30 -0.74 15.56
C LEU A 205 -0.79 -1.93 16.36
N ARG A 206 0.45 -1.92 16.87
CA ARG A 206 1.07 -3.05 17.60
C ARG A 206 0.97 -4.38 16.85
N SER A 207 0.81 -4.29 15.54
CA SER A 207 0.45 -5.38 14.65
C SER A 207 1.47 -5.41 13.51
N GLY A 208 1.60 -6.56 12.85
CA GLY A 208 2.63 -6.77 11.83
C GLY A 208 3.92 -7.38 12.38
N PHE A 209 4.97 -7.35 11.55
CA PHE A 209 6.21 -8.11 11.81
C PHE A 209 7.06 -7.48 12.90
N PHE A 210 7.05 -6.15 13.02
CA PHE A 210 7.87 -5.41 13.99
C PHE A 210 7.04 -4.68 15.04
N GLY A 211 5.74 -4.51 14.79
CA GLY A 211 4.85 -3.67 15.59
C GLY A 211 4.87 -3.95 17.08
N HIS A 212 4.76 -5.21 17.50
CA HIS A 212 4.72 -5.56 18.92
C HIS A 212 6.06 -5.31 19.65
N ALA A 213 7.18 -5.67 19.03
CA ALA A 213 8.52 -5.41 19.58
C ALA A 213 8.78 -3.91 19.68
N LEU A 214 8.46 -3.15 18.63
CA LEU A 214 8.64 -1.71 18.60
C LEU A 214 7.70 -1.00 19.60
N SER A 215 6.46 -1.43 19.73
CA SER A 215 5.52 -0.83 20.69
C SER A 215 5.96 -1.04 22.14
N ARG A 216 6.56 -2.18 22.47
CA ARG A 216 7.14 -2.43 23.80
C ARG A 216 8.34 -1.52 24.08
N VAL A 217 9.22 -1.33 23.10
CA VAL A 217 10.39 -0.42 23.23
C VAL A 217 9.96 1.03 23.45
N VAL A 218 8.87 1.47 22.80
CA VAL A 218 8.35 2.85 22.91
C VAL A 218 7.36 3.01 24.07
N GLY A 219 6.98 1.94 24.77
CA GLY A 219 6.04 1.97 25.90
C GLY A 219 4.58 2.24 25.52
N LEU A 220 4.16 1.78 24.33
CA LEU A 220 2.80 1.95 23.79
C LEU A 220 1.98 0.65 23.79
N ASP A 221 2.50 -0.41 24.39
CA ASP A 221 1.89 -1.74 24.50
C ASP A 221 0.54 -1.75 25.23
N GLY A 222 0.28 -0.79 26.13
CA GLY A 222 -1.01 -0.61 26.84
C GLY A 222 -2.01 0.35 26.19
N THR A 223 -1.72 0.89 24.99
CA THR A 223 -2.56 1.92 24.36
C THR A 223 -3.97 1.40 24.05
N PRO A 224 -5.05 2.16 24.33
CA PRO A 224 -6.40 1.71 24.01
C PRO A 224 -6.61 1.63 22.49
N VAL A 225 -7.47 0.71 22.04
CA VAL A 225 -7.66 0.36 20.62
C VAL A 225 -7.95 1.57 19.74
N TRP A 226 -8.78 2.51 20.20
CA TRP A 226 -9.12 3.70 19.42
C TRP A 226 -7.90 4.62 19.17
N LEU A 227 -6.99 4.77 20.15
CA LEU A 227 -5.74 5.52 20.00
C LEU A 227 -4.77 4.81 19.05
N ALA A 228 -4.68 3.48 19.16
CA ALA A 228 -3.90 2.64 18.25
C ALA A 228 -4.35 2.82 16.79
N VAL A 229 -5.67 2.77 16.55
CA VAL A 229 -6.27 3.01 15.22
C VAL A 229 -5.96 4.41 14.71
N LEU A 230 -6.15 5.44 15.55
CA LEU A 230 -5.84 6.82 15.15
C LEU A 230 -4.36 7.01 14.78
N GLY A 231 -3.45 6.39 15.53
CA GLY A 231 -2.02 6.41 15.21
C GLY A 231 -1.66 5.66 13.93
N GLY A 232 -2.31 4.51 13.66
CA GLY A 232 -2.20 3.81 12.38
C GLY A 232 -2.65 4.68 11.20
N LEU A 233 -3.81 5.34 11.33
CA LEU A 233 -4.32 6.27 10.34
C LEU A 233 -3.43 7.51 10.18
N ALA A 234 -2.78 7.98 11.25
CA ALA A 234 -1.79 9.04 11.16
C ALA A 234 -0.62 8.64 10.25
N GLY A 235 -0.18 7.38 10.29
CA GLY A 235 0.82 6.84 9.35
C GLY A 235 0.37 6.94 7.88
N VAL A 236 -0.89 6.63 7.57
CA VAL A 236 -1.47 6.82 6.22
C VAL A 236 -1.41 8.28 5.79
N VAL A 237 -1.83 9.18 6.67
CA VAL A 237 -1.84 10.62 6.40
C VAL A 237 -0.41 11.12 6.17
N LEU A 238 0.55 10.73 7.00
CA LEU A 238 1.95 11.09 6.86
C LEU A 238 2.53 10.57 5.54
N ALA A 239 2.29 9.32 5.17
CA ALA A 239 2.72 8.74 3.90
C ALA A 239 2.12 9.48 2.69
N ALA A 240 0.82 9.79 2.73
CA ALA A 240 0.13 10.52 1.68
C ALA A 240 0.64 11.97 1.52
N LEU A 241 0.91 12.65 2.64
CA LEU A 241 1.49 13.99 2.67
C LEU A 241 2.92 13.99 2.16
N LEU A 242 3.74 13.03 2.59
CA LEU A 242 5.11 12.86 2.11
C LEU A 242 5.13 12.64 0.59
N LEU A 243 4.27 11.74 0.08
CA LEU A 243 4.12 11.51 -1.36
C LEU A 243 3.77 12.79 -2.11
N ARG A 244 2.84 13.59 -1.58
CA ARG A 244 2.45 14.88 -2.17
C ARG A 244 3.61 15.87 -2.19
N VAL A 245 4.40 15.96 -1.12
CA VAL A 245 5.56 16.86 -1.03
C VAL A 245 6.64 16.43 -2.04
N VAL A 246 6.94 15.13 -2.09
CA VAL A 246 7.94 14.58 -3.01
C VAL A 246 7.53 14.83 -4.46
N LEU A 247 6.31 14.46 -4.85
CA LEU A 247 5.82 14.67 -6.23
C LEU A 247 5.71 16.14 -6.64
N ARG A 248 5.57 17.07 -5.68
CA ARG A 248 5.65 18.50 -5.97
C ARG A 248 7.05 18.91 -6.41
N GLY A 249 8.10 18.30 -5.85
CA GLY A 249 9.49 18.62 -6.17
C GLY A 249 10.08 17.85 -7.36
N VAL A 250 9.47 16.75 -7.80
CA VAL A 250 9.98 15.95 -8.94
C VAL A 250 9.95 16.77 -10.23
N ALA A 251 11.11 17.04 -10.82
CA ALA A 251 11.21 17.56 -12.18
C ALA A 251 10.95 16.41 -13.17
N ILE A 252 9.76 16.38 -13.78
CA ILE A 252 9.42 15.33 -14.74
C ILE A 252 10.10 15.68 -16.06
N ARG A 253 11.10 14.88 -16.43
CA ARG A 253 11.82 15.05 -17.70
C ARG A 253 10.95 14.47 -18.83
N PRO A 254 10.79 15.19 -19.95
CA PRO A 254 10.20 14.61 -21.15
C PRO A 254 11.01 13.38 -21.57
N VAL A 255 10.34 12.35 -22.07
CA VAL A 255 11.03 11.24 -22.76
C VAL A 255 11.55 11.81 -24.07
N GLU A 256 12.85 12.05 -24.16
CA GLU A 256 13.50 12.28 -25.45
C GLU A 256 13.48 10.94 -26.20
N PHE A 257 12.54 10.78 -27.12
CA PHE A 257 12.65 9.70 -28.09
C PHE A 257 13.95 9.93 -28.86
N ALA A 258 14.90 9.02 -28.73
CA ALA A 258 16.14 9.02 -29.49
C ALA A 258 15.82 8.86 -30.98
N GLY A 259 15.48 9.96 -31.63
CA GLY A 259 15.22 10.09 -33.06
C GLY A 259 16.44 10.56 -33.85
N THR A 260 17.64 10.50 -33.26
CA THR A 260 18.89 10.92 -33.91
C THR A 260 19.99 9.90 -33.67
N ALA A 261 19.73 8.64 -34.04
CA ALA A 261 20.78 7.64 -34.26
C ALA A 261 20.73 7.20 -35.73
N SER A 262 20.93 8.17 -36.62
CA SER A 262 21.32 7.91 -38.01
C SER A 262 22.16 9.10 -38.50
N ALA A 263 23.47 8.93 -38.38
CA ALA A 263 24.49 9.59 -39.20
C ALA A 263 25.67 8.63 -39.32
#